data_AF-A0A9D7GG31-F1
#
_entry.id   AF-A0A9D7GG31-F1
#
_cell.length_a   1.000
_cell.length_b   1.000
_cell.length_c   1.000
_cell.angle_alpha   90.00
_cell.angle_beta   90.00
_cell.angle_gamma   90.00
#
_symmetry.space_group_name_H-M   'P 1'
#
loop_
_entity.id
_entity.type
_entity.pdbx_description
1 polymer ?
#
loop_
_entity_poly.entity_id
_entity_poly.type
_entity_poly.pdbx_seq_one_letter_code
_entity_poly.pdbx_strand_id
1 'polypeptide(L)'
;MRFRKLMHSRHIVFSSNNHLNSLPSFSSLKNVEVSIYVSDNPKLVKVDGFQNLDSVKTFVKIRQNQNLKSINGFNKMKFAGSLTIELNEKLEQISGFKSFLEGYGINISQNLRLEEINAFSNMTKIEGNGLFLRQNPFLKSVVGFNSLKSISRAIEIHNNSSLKTCCPLFSAIQKLSPDARVVIFENGSGCLSREEILETGKCL
;
A
#
# COMPACT_ATOMS: atom_id res chain seq x y z
N MET A 1 7.28 -5.81 -27.30
CA MET A 1 7.40 -7.29 -27.31
C MET A 1 8.36 -7.86 -26.24
N ARG A 2 9.39 -7.11 -25.79
CA ARG A 2 10.54 -7.65 -25.04
C ARG A 2 10.27 -8.31 -23.67
N PHE A 3 9.21 -7.92 -22.94
CA PHE A 3 8.99 -8.39 -21.56
C PHE A 3 7.85 -9.42 -21.40
N ARG A 4 7.13 -9.75 -22.49
CA ARG A 4 6.01 -10.71 -22.44
C ARG A 4 6.43 -12.15 -22.20
N LYS A 5 7.73 -12.47 -22.30
CA LYS A 5 8.28 -13.82 -22.02
C LYS A 5 9.10 -13.87 -20.73
N LEU A 6 9.29 -12.74 -20.04
CA LEU A 6 10.04 -12.71 -18.78
C LEU A 6 9.20 -13.35 -17.69
N MET A 7 9.59 -14.54 -17.24
CA MET A 7 8.86 -15.29 -16.19
C MET A 7 9.35 -14.96 -14.78
N HIS A 8 10.65 -14.68 -14.65
CA HIS A 8 11.33 -14.46 -13.39
C HIS A 8 12.32 -13.30 -13.54
N SER A 9 12.52 -12.53 -12.47
CA SER A 9 13.59 -11.54 -12.40
C SER A 9 14.11 -11.43 -10.97
N ARG A 10 15.39 -11.07 -10.81
CA ARG A 10 15.92 -10.71 -9.50
C ARG A 10 15.41 -9.33 -9.06
N HIS A 11 15.52 -8.36 -9.96
CA HIS A 11 15.10 -6.97 -9.73
C HIS A 11 14.31 -6.45 -10.92
N ILE A 12 13.39 -5.52 -10.66
CA ILE A 12 12.77 -4.69 -11.68
C ILE A 12 12.92 -3.24 -11.25
N VAL A 13 13.62 -2.44 -12.06
CA VAL A 13 13.96 -1.06 -11.72
C VAL A 13 13.54 -0.13 -12.86
N PHE A 14 12.69 0.83 -12.52
CA PHE A 14 12.32 1.97 -13.35
C PHE A 14 12.64 3.22 -12.54
N SER A 15 13.82 3.81 -12.75
CA SER A 15 14.30 4.96 -11.97
C SER A 15 14.72 6.10 -12.86
N SER A 16 14.40 7.33 -12.44
CA SER A 16 14.98 8.57 -13.00
C SER A 16 14.76 8.72 -14.51
N ASN A 17 13.61 8.24 -15.02
CA ASN A 17 13.30 8.29 -16.44
C ASN A 17 12.29 9.40 -16.77
N ASN A 18 12.81 10.51 -17.32
CA ASN A 18 12.04 11.70 -17.69
C ASN A 18 11.10 11.51 -18.90
N HIS A 19 11.12 10.33 -19.55
CA HIS A 19 10.29 10.01 -20.71
C HIS A 19 9.32 8.85 -20.46
N LEU A 20 9.49 8.09 -19.37
CA LEU A 20 8.64 6.94 -19.05
C LEU A 20 7.25 7.41 -18.67
N ASN A 21 6.29 7.25 -19.59
CA ASN A 21 4.89 7.59 -19.37
C ASN A 21 4.01 6.38 -19.00
N SER A 22 4.51 5.18 -19.26
CA SER A 22 3.83 3.91 -19.02
C SER A 22 4.85 2.81 -18.75
N LEU A 23 4.49 1.85 -17.89
CA LEU A 23 5.29 0.65 -17.69
C LEU A 23 5.06 -0.34 -18.84
N PRO A 24 6.07 -1.11 -19.26
CA PRO A 24 5.84 -2.24 -20.12
C PRO A 24 4.96 -3.29 -19.41
N SER A 25 4.20 -4.04 -20.20
CA SER A 25 3.45 -5.18 -19.68
C SER A 25 4.38 -6.38 -19.42
N PHE A 26 4.34 -6.88 -18.19
CA PHE A 26 4.99 -8.10 -17.72
C PHE A 26 3.97 -9.24 -17.59
N SER A 27 3.28 -9.53 -18.69
CA SER A 27 2.16 -10.49 -18.72
C SER A 27 2.50 -11.91 -18.26
N SER A 28 3.78 -12.28 -18.26
CA SER A 28 4.21 -13.64 -17.91
C SER A 28 5.08 -13.69 -16.66
N LEU A 29 5.42 -12.52 -16.09
CA LEU A 29 6.25 -12.44 -14.89
C LEU A 29 5.46 -12.95 -13.69
N LYS A 30 6.00 -13.96 -13.02
CA LYS A 30 5.38 -14.57 -11.85
C LYS A 30 6.03 -14.19 -10.55
N ASN A 31 7.37 -14.15 -10.50
CA ASN A 31 8.08 -13.88 -9.26
C ASN A 31 9.20 -12.88 -9.49
N VAL A 32 9.38 -11.99 -8.51
CA VAL A 32 10.57 -11.14 -8.40
C VAL A 32 11.31 -11.51 -7.12
N GLU A 33 12.56 -11.97 -7.26
CA GLU A 33 13.29 -12.57 -6.14
C GLU A 33 13.72 -11.57 -5.08
N VAL A 34 13.92 -10.31 -5.46
CA VAL A 34 14.37 -9.28 -4.51
C VAL A 34 13.41 -8.11 -4.51
N SER A 35 13.40 -7.28 -5.56
CA SER A 35 12.71 -6.01 -5.47
C SER A 35 12.10 -5.48 -6.77
N ILE A 36 11.02 -4.74 -6.61
CA ILE A 36 10.48 -3.83 -7.61
C ILE A 36 10.68 -2.39 -7.11
N TYR A 37 11.34 -1.57 -7.91
CA TYR A 37 11.63 -0.17 -7.61
C TYR A 37 11.16 0.72 -8.77
N VAL A 38 10.17 1.58 -8.51
CA VAL A 38 9.62 2.54 -9.47
C VAL A 38 9.75 3.94 -8.86
N SER A 39 10.80 4.68 -9.23
CA SER A 39 11.15 5.96 -8.61
C SER A 39 11.45 7.06 -9.60
N ASP A 40 11.10 8.30 -9.27
CA ASP A 40 11.56 9.49 -10.01
C ASP A 40 11.26 9.43 -11.52
N ASN A 41 10.06 8.95 -11.90
CA ASN A 41 9.60 8.96 -13.29
C ASN A 41 8.50 10.04 -13.42
N PRO A 42 8.86 11.31 -13.69
CA PRO A 42 7.92 12.43 -13.59
C PRO A 42 6.79 12.38 -14.61
N LYS A 43 6.90 11.60 -15.69
CA LYS A 43 5.82 11.43 -16.69
C LYS A 43 4.96 10.18 -16.48
N LEU A 44 5.32 9.30 -15.55
CA LEU A 44 4.62 8.03 -15.35
C LEU A 44 3.22 8.31 -14.76
N VAL A 45 2.17 7.89 -15.45
CA VAL A 45 0.78 8.18 -15.04
C VAL A 45 0.14 7.03 -14.27
N LYS A 46 0.62 5.79 -14.47
CA LYS A 46 0.05 4.59 -13.85
C LYS A 46 1.09 3.48 -13.67
N VAL A 47 0.89 2.66 -12.64
CA VAL A 47 1.60 1.39 -12.43
C VAL A 47 0.62 0.24 -12.65
N ASP A 48 0.62 -0.32 -13.86
CA ASP A 48 -0.37 -1.31 -14.34
C ASP A 48 0.26 -2.55 -15.01
N GLY A 49 1.60 -2.64 -15.04
CA GLY A 49 2.34 -3.63 -15.82
C GLY A 49 2.45 -5.05 -15.23
N PHE A 50 2.07 -5.27 -13.97
CA PHE A 50 2.42 -6.48 -13.20
C PHE A 50 1.25 -7.46 -12.96
N GLN A 51 0.26 -7.49 -13.86
CA GLN A 51 -1.05 -8.11 -13.61
C GLN A 51 -1.02 -9.61 -13.24
N ASN A 52 0.07 -10.31 -13.59
CA ASN A 52 0.24 -11.74 -13.33
C ASN A 52 1.31 -12.08 -12.28
N LEU A 53 1.89 -11.06 -11.64
CA LEU A 53 2.89 -11.22 -10.61
C LEU A 53 2.26 -11.84 -9.35
N ASP A 54 2.85 -12.94 -8.87
CA ASP A 54 2.40 -13.69 -7.70
C ASP A 54 3.10 -13.21 -6.43
N SER A 55 4.42 -12.91 -6.48
CA SER A 55 5.18 -12.50 -5.29
C SER A 55 6.42 -11.62 -5.56
N VAL A 56 6.79 -10.83 -4.54
CA VAL A 56 8.08 -10.11 -4.45
C VAL A 56 8.71 -10.37 -3.08
N LYS A 57 9.87 -11.02 -3.01
CA LYS A 57 10.34 -11.51 -1.69
C LYS A 57 10.70 -10.38 -0.71
N THR A 58 11.40 -9.34 -1.15
CA THR A 58 11.93 -8.32 -0.23
C THR A 58 11.08 -7.06 -0.20
N PHE A 59 10.95 -6.33 -1.31
CA PHE A 59 10.16 -5.09 -1.30
C PHE A 59 9.63 -4.66 -2.65
N VAL A 60 8.50 -3.96 -2.60
CA VAL A 60 7.96 -3.12 -3.68
C VAL A 60 8.01 -1.68 -3.19
N LYS A 61 8.71 -0.81 -3.92
CA LYS A 61 8.79 0.62 -3.60
C LYS A 61 8.42 1.46 -4.83
N ILE A 62 7.40 2.29 -4.66
CA ILE A 62 6.86 3.21 -5.67
C ILE A 62 6.90 4.62 -5.11
N ARG A 63 7.83 5.45 -5.59
CA ARG A 63 8.13 6.74 -4.95
C ARG A 63 8.37 7.87 -5.94
N GLN A 64 8.03 9.11 -5.57
CA GLN A 64 8.44 10.31 -6.32
C GLN A 64 8.05 10.28 -7.81
N ASN A 65 6.93 9.64 -8.15
CA ASN A 65 6.36 9.69 -9.49
C ASN A 65 5.26 10.76 -9.50
N GLN A 66 5.66 12.03 -9.68
CA GLN A 66 4.80 13.21 -9.46
C GLN A 66 3.48 13.22 -10.26
N ASN A 67 3.45 12.59 -11.44
CA ASN A 67 2.24 12.48 -12.26
C ASN A 67 1.50 11.14 -12.13
N LEU A 68 1.95 10.26 -11.24
CA LEU A 68 1.31 8.96 -11.03
C LEU A 68 -0.08 9.17 -10.43
N LYS A 69 -1.11 8.70 -11.11
CA LYS A 69 -2.52 8.83 -10.68
C LYS A 69 -3.09 7.56 -10.08
N SER A 70 -2.59 6.39 -10.50
CA SER A 70 -3.15 5.11 -10.06
C SER A 70 -2.13 3.97 -9.99
N ILE A 71 -2.37 3.08 -9.03
CA ILE A 71 -1.67 1.80 -8.89
C ILE A 71 -2.71 0.68 -8.94
N ASN A 72 -2.79 0.00 -10.09
CA ASN A 72 -3.76 -1.07 -10.37
C ASN A 72 -3.11 -2.29 -11.03
N GLY A 73 -1.79 -2.43 -10.87
CA GLY A 73 -0.98 -3.40 -11.58
C GLY A 73 -0.74 -4.74 -10.88
N PHE A 74 -1.07 -4.92 -9.59
CA PHE A 74 -0.57 -6.04 -8.78
C PHE A 74 -1.66 -7.05 -8.39
N ASN A 75 -2.75 -7.16 -9.16
CA ASN A 75 -4.00 -7.73 -8.65
C ASN A 75 -3.88 -9.17 -8.16
N LYS A 76 -2.95 -9.95 -8.72
CA LYS A 76 -2.67 -11.35 -8.35
C LYS A 76 -1.58 -11.52 -7.29
N MET A 77 -0.90 -10.44 -6.91
CA MET A 77 0.22 -10.53 -5.98
C MET A 77 -0.30 -10.92 -4.60
N LYS A 78 0.18 -12.04 -4.08
CA LYS A 78 -0.25 -12.61 -2.80
C LYS A 78 0.62 -12.17 -1.64
N PHE A 79 1.88 -11.88 -1.94
CA PHE A 79 2.90 -11.57 -0.94
C PHE A 79 3.90 -10.54 -1.47
N ALA A 80 4.26 -9.62 -0.58
CA ALA A 80 5.48 -8.83 -0.69
C ALA A 80 6.09 -8.72 0.71
N GLY A 81 7.42 -8.63 0.80
CA GLY A 81 8.07 -8.28 2.05
C GLY A 81 7.57 -6.90 2.55
N SER A 82 8.20 -5.80 2.15
CA SER A 82 7.64 -4.47 2.40
C SER A 82 6.99 -3.85 1.15
N LEU A 83 5.88 -3.15 1.35
CA LEU A 83 5.24 -2.31 0.33
C LEU A 83 5.37 -0.86 0.77
N THR A 84 6.07 -0.05 -0.03
CA THR A 84 6.24 1.39 0.20
C THR A 84 5.69 2.17 -0.98
N ILE A 85 4.70 3.03 -0.74
CA ILE A 85 4.10 3.93 -1.72
C ILE A 85 4.17 5.34 -1.12
N GLU A 86 5.14 6.14 -1.57
CA GLU A 86 5.37 7.45 -0.95
C GLU A 86 5.68 8.58 -1.93
N LEU A 87 5.33 9.81 -1.59
CA LEU A 87 5.65 10.99 -2.41
C LEU A 87 5.14 10.90 -3.86
N ASN A 88 3.96 10.32 -4.09
CA ASN A 88 3.29 10.35 -5.39
C ASN A 88 2.15 11.37 -5.33
N GLU A 89 2.47 12.64 -5.51
CA GLU A 89 1.57 13.78 -5.19
C GLU A 89 0.21 13.74 -5.89
N LYS A 90 0.13 13.19 -7.11
CA LYS A 90 -1.12 13.06 -7.87
C LYS A 90 -1.79 11.70 -7.75
N LEU A 91 -1.30 10.82 -6.89
CA LEU A 91 -1.88 9.48 -6.73
C LEU A 91 -3.26 9.63 -6.07
N GLU A 92 -4.31 9.28 -6.79
CA GLU A 92 -5.69 9.44 -6.34
C GLU A 92 -6.22 8.12 -5.73
N GLN A 93 -5.75 6.98 -6.23
CA GLN A 93 -6.28 5.66 -5.86
C GLN A 93 -5.23 4.54 -5.87
N ILE A 94 -5.38 3.62 -4.92
CA ILE A 94 -4.68 2.33 -4.90
C ILE A 94 -5.74 1.22 -4.94
N SER A 95 -5.75 0.43 -6.02
CA SER A 95 -6.74 -0.63 -6.24
C SER A 95 -6.15 -1.97 -6.68
N GLY A 96 -4.83 -2.03 -6.84
CA GLY A 96 -4.12 -3.14 -7.47
C GLY A 96 -3.75 -4.32 -6.59
N PHE A 97 -4.11 -4.43 -5.30
CA PHE A 97 -3.56 -5.46 -4.40
C PHE A 97 -4.61 -6.46 -3.89
N LYS A 98 -5.65 -6.75 -4.70
CA LYS A 98 -6.83 -7.50 -4.25
C LYS A 98 -6.54 -8.92 -3.76
N SER A 99 -5.52 -9.60 -4.28
CA SER A 99 -5.12 -10.93 -3.82
C SER A 99 -4.06 -10.93 -2.72
N PHE A 100 -3.66 -9.76 -2.21
CA PHE A 100 -2.61 -9.64 -1.21
C PHE A 100 -3.10 -10.19 0.13
N LEU A 101 -2.48 -11.27 0.60
CA LEU A 101 -2.91 -12.00 1.81
C LEU A 101 -2.11 -11.55 3.04
N GLU A 102 -0.81 -11.39 2.86
CA GLU A 102 0.17 -11.20 3.93
C GLU A 102 1.32 -10.32 3.44
N GLY A 103 1.89 -9.54 4.35
CA GLY A 103 3.08 -8.73 4.09
C GLY A 103 3.86 -8.43 5.37
N TYR A 104 5.13 -8.09 5.21
CA TYR A 104 5.99 -7.72 6.34
C TYR A 104 5.71 -6.29 6.81
N GLY A 105 5.41 -5.35 5.91
CA GLY A 105 5.03 -3.99 6.30
C GLY A 105 4.46 -3.18 5.15
N ILE A 106 3.55 -2.27 5.48
CA ILE A 106 2.91 -1.38 4.51
C ILE A 106 3.16 0.06 4.96
N ASN A 107 3.83 0.83 4.10
CA ASN A 107 4.01 2.26 4.26
C ASN A 107 3.36 3.00 3.10
N ILE A 108 2.32 3.77 3.38
CA ILE A 108 1.65 4.64 2.41
C ILE A 108 1.69 6.05 2.99
N SER A 109 2.58 6.89 2.46
CA SER A 109 2.81 8.21 3.03
C SER A 109 3.01 9.32 2.02
N GLN A 110 2.60 10.54 2.33
CA GLN A 110 2.85 11.70 1.48
C GLN A 110 2.29 11.55 0.05
N ASN A 111 1.15 10.86 -0.10
CA ASN A 111 0.41 10.81 -1.37
C ASN A 111 -0.73 11.84 -1.27
N LEU A 112 -0.42 13.09 -1.60
CA LEU A 112 -1.24 14.25 -1.23
C LEU A 112 -2.65 14.27 -1.82
N ARG A 113 -2.92 13.52 -2.89
CA ARG A 113 -4.26 13.39 -3.49
C ARG A 113 -4.92 12.04 -3.26
N LEU A 114 -4.33 11.15 -2.47
CA LEU A 114 -4.86 9.81 -2.27
C LEU A 114 -6.17 9.92 -1.49
N GLU A 115 -7.28 9.57 -2.11
CA GLU A 115 -8.60 9.66 -1.47
C GLU A 115 -9.02 8.34 -0.82
N GLU A 116 -8.67 7.21 -1.44
CA GLU A 116 -9.15 5.89 -1.03
C GLU A 116 -8.09 4.79 -1.22
N ILE A 117 -8.04 3.86 -0.26
CA ILE A 117 -7.26 2.62 -0.35
C ILE A 117 -8.25 1.46 -0.48
N ASN A 118 -8.49 1.03 -1.72
CA ASN A 118 -9.41 -0.06 -2.08
C ASN A 118 -8.64 -1.27 -2.62
N ALA A 119 -7.61 -1.69 -1.88
CA ALA A 119 -6.62 -2.64 -2.38
C ALA A 119 -6.52 -3.93 -1.58
N PHE A 120 -6.40 -3.85 -0.25
CA PHE A 120 -5.93 -4.98 0.59
C PHE A 120 -7.07 -5.85 1.15
N SER A 121 -8.19 -5.98 0.42
CA SER A 121 -9.45 -6.50 0.99
C SER A 121 -9.38 -7.96 1.46
N ASN A 122 -8.37 -8.72 1.02
CA ASN A 122 -8.12 -10.10 1.44
C ASN A 122 -6.95 -10.23 2.42
N MET A 123 -6.29 -9.12 2.78
CA MET A 123 -5.15 -9.13 3.65
C MET A 123 -5.59 -9.41 5.08
N THR A 124 -5.00 -10.43 5.71
CA THR A 124 -5.39 -10.83 7.07
C THR A 124 -4.36 -10.50 8.12
N LYS A 125 -3.09 -10.32 7.73
CA LYS A 125 -1.99 -10.11 8.69
C LYS A 125 -0.86 -9.26 8.12
N ILE A 126 -0.32 -8.38 8.97
CA ILE A 126 0.98 -7.73 8.77
C ILE A 126 1.96 -8.29 9.81
N GLU A 127 2.91 -9.12 9.37
CA GLU A 127 3.75 -9.90 10.28
C GLU A 127 4.98 -9.15 10.83
N GLY A 128 5.45 -8.14 10.12
CA GLY A 128 6.73 -7.48 10.41
C GLY A 128 6.56 -6.06 10.93
N ASN A 129 7.19 -5.11 10.24
CA ASN A 129 7.32 -3.71 10.63
C ASN A 129 6.02 -3.04 11.05
N GLY A 130 4.90 -3.33 10.39
CA GLY A 130 3.61 -2.74 10.73
C GLY A 130 2.91 -1.99 9.61
N LEU A 131 1.87 -1.25 9.99
CA LEU A 131 1.07 -0.41 9.11
C LEU A 131 1.37 1.07 9.37
N PHE A 132 1.77 1.79 8.33
CA PHE A 132 2.11 3.20 8.39
C PHE A 132 1.30 3.97 7.34
N LEU A 133 0.33 4.77 7.79
CA LEU A 133 -0.50 5.64 6.96
C LEU A 133 -0.29 7.07 7.43
N ARG A 134 0.55 7.82 6.72
CA ARG A 134 1.06 9.11 7.24
C ARG A 134 0.99 10.21 6.20
N GLN A 135 0.50 11.39 6.57
CA GLN A 135 0.54 12.55 5.67
C GLN A 135 -0.18 12.31 4.33
N ASN A 136 -1.35 11.65 4.35
CA ASN A 136 -2.25 11.54 3.20
C ASN A 136 -3.51 12.38 3.51
N PRO A 137 -3.45 13.72 3.40
CA PRO A 137 -4.47 14.62 3.94
C PRO A 137 -5.86 14.46 3.32
N PHE A 138 -5.95 13.91 2.10
CA PHE A 138 -7.21 13.64 1.39
C PHE A 138 -7.74 12.21 1.57
N LEU A 139 -7.01 11.33 2.26
CA LEU A 139 -7.42 9.95 2.47
C LEU A 139 -8.67 9.96 3.35
N LYS A 140 -9.80 9.48 2.84
CA LYS A 140 -11.10 9.50 3.55
C LYS A 140 -11.34 8.22 4.34
N SER A 141 -10.84 7.10 3.83
CA SER A 141 -11.21 5.77 4.30
C SER A 141 -10.12 4.72 4.07
N VAL A 142 -10.05 3.75 4.98
CA VAL A 142 -9.18 2.57 4.90
C VAL A 142 -9.98 1.26 4.73
N VAL A 143 -11.15 1.33 4.07
CA VAL A 143 -12.04 0.18 3.80
C VAL A 143 -11.34 -1.03 3.18
N GLY A 144 -10.26 -0.81 2.43
CA GLY A 144 -9.44 -1.87 1.88
C GLY A 144 -8.77 -2.77 2.92
N PHE A 145 -8.82 -2.49 4.22
CA PHE A 145 -8.25 -3.34 5.27
C PHE A 145 -9.28 -4.11 6.10
N ASN A 146 -10.53 -4.24 5.62
CA ASN A 146 -11.63 -4.90 6.32
C ASN A 146 -11.37 -6.34 6.79
N SER A 147 -10.49 -7.07 6.10
CA SER A 147 -10.09 -8.44 6.50
C SER A 147 -8.90 -8.50 7.45
N LEU A 148 -8.28 -7.36 7.78
CA LEU A 148 -7.05 -7.32 8.57
C LEU A 148 -7.33 -7.72 10.02
N LYS A 149 -6.71 -8.81 10.47
CA LYS A 149 -6.92 -9.40 11.79
C LYS A 149 -5.79 -9.11 12.76
N SER A 150 -4.56 -8.93 12.30
CA SER A 150 -3.43 -8.69 13.19
C SER A 150 -2.30 -7.90 12.54
N ILE A 151 -1.62 -7.12 13.37
CA ILE A 151 -0.40 -6.38 13.05
C ILE A 151 0.59 -6.67 14.17
N SER A 152 1.82 -7.08 13.84
CA SER A 152 2.77 -7.52 14.86
C SER A 152 3.43 -6.38 15.65
N ARG A 153 4.05 -5.40 14.96
CA ARG A 153 4.98 -4.47 15.61
C ARG A 153 4.46 -3.05 15.81
N ALA A 154 3.90 -2.43 14.78
CA ALA A 154 3.55 -1.02 14.84
C ALA A 154 2.30 -0.68 14.02
N ILE A 155 1.55 0.29 14.52
CA ILE A 155 0.53 1.01 13.76
C ILE A 155 0.78 2.51 13.95
N GLU A 156 1.06 3.20 12.85
CA GLU A 156 1.22 4.65 12.82
C GLU A 156 0.23 5.22 11.80
N ILE A 157 -0.79 5.92 12.30
CA ILE A 157 -1.82 6.55 11.47
C ILE A 157 -1.93 7.99 11.92
N HIS A 158 -1.29 8.90 11.20
CA HIS A 158 -1.34 10.30 11.58
C HIS A 158 -1.21 11.27 10.41
N ASN A 159 -1.71 12.48 10.63
CA ASN A 159 -1.71 13.55 9.64
C ASN A 159 -2.49 13.15 8.37
N ASN A 160 -3.60 12.43 8.54
CA ASN A 160 -4.56 12.11 7.47
C ASN A 160 -5.88 12.81 7.81
N SER A 161 -5.91 14.13 7.76
CA SER A 161 -7.00 14.96 8.30
C SER A 161 -8.40 14.64 7.76
N SER A 162 -8.51 14.05 6.55
CA SER A 162 -9.80 13.62 5.97
C SER A 162 -10.22 12.21 6.38
N LEU A 163 -9.35 11.44 7.05
CA LEU A 163 -9.56 10.02 7.34
C LEU A 163 -10.54 9.87 8.48
N LYS A 164 -11.76 9.44 8.17
CA LYS A 164 -12.87 9.30 9.14
C LYS A 164 -13.33 7.86 9.33
N THR A 165 -12.94 6.95 8.43
CA THR A 165 -13.39 5.55 8.47
C THR A 165 -12.23 4.61 8.78
N CYS A 166 -12.02 4.33 10.08
CA CYS A 166 -10.97 3.43 10.59
C CYS A 166 -11.49 2.13 11.24
N CYS A 167 -12.81 1.92 11.31
CA CYS A 167 -13.39 0.64 11.75
C CYS A 167 -12.84 -0.63 11.06
N PRO A 168 -12.30 -0.60 9.81
CA PRO A 168 -11.66 -1.79 9.22
C PRO A 168 -10.45 -2.28 10.03
N LEU A 169 -9.82 -1.39 10.80
CA LEU A 169 -8.64 -1.68 11.61
C LEU A 169 -8.98 -2.17 13.02
N PHE A 170 -10.26 -2.15 13.43
CA PHE A 170 -10.71 -2.54 14.77
C PHE A 170 -10.12 -3.89 15.21
N SER A 171 -10.26 -4.92 14.37
CA SER A 171 -9.83 -6.28 14.70
C SER A 171 -8.32 -6.38 14.89
N ALA A 172 -7.55 -5.66 14.07
CA ALA A 172 -6.11 -5.63 14.15
C ALA A 172 -5.62 -4.86 15.39
N ILE A 173 -6.23 -3.71 15.69
CA ILE A 173 -5.89 -2.88 16.85
C ILE A 173 -6.21 -3.58 18.16
N GLN A 174 -7.34 -4.30 18.22
CA GLN A 174 -7.73 -5.08 19.41
C GLN A 174 -6.71 -6.18 19.76
N LYS A 175 -6.02 -6.73 18.75
CA LYS A 175 -5.06 -7.83 18.90
C LYS A 175 -3.60 -7.39 18.90
N LEU A 176 -3.33 -6.09 18.97
CA LEU A 176 -1.96 -5.60 19.09
C LEU A 176 -1.31 -6.12 20.38
N SER A 177 -0.06 -6.53 20.26
CA SER A 177 0.75 -6.91 21.40
C SER A 177 0.95 -5.73 22.36
N PRO A 178 1.09 -5.92 23.68
CA PRO A 178 1.32 -4.81 24.63
C PRO A 178 2.57 -3.97 24.34
N ASP A 179 3.57 -4.56 23.69
CA ASP A 179 4.82 -3.89 23.26
C ASP A 179 4.70 -3.24 21.88
N ALA A 180 3.57 -3.39 21.19
CA ALA A 180 3.36 -2.80 19.88
C ALA A 180 3.36 -1.27 19.97
N ARG A 181 4.06 -0.62 19.04
CA ARG A 181 4.07 0.84 18.92
C ARG A 181 2.76 1.31 18.30
N VAL A 182 2.01 2.12 19.03
CA VAL A 182 0.73 2.69 18.57
C VAL A 182 0.83 4.20 18.56
N VAL A 183 0.70 4.80 17.38
CA VAL A 183 0.73 6.25 17.19
C VAL A 183 -0.42 6.65 16.29
N ILE A 184 -1.47 7.23 16.86
CA ILE A 184 -2.67 7.64 16.14
C ILE A 184 -3.06 9.04 16.61
N PHE A 185 -2.98 10.03 15.73
CA PHE A 185 -3.30 11.43 16.00
C PHE A 185 -3.48 12.22 14.69
N GLU A 186 -4.04 13.44 14.73
CA GLU A 186 -4.18 14.30 13.52
C GLU A 186 -4.89 13.63 12.32
N ASN A 187 -5.91 12.80 12.60
CA ASN A 187 -6.82 12.27 11.58
C ASN A 187 -8.21 12.92 11.70
N GLY A 188 -9.19 12.47 10.91
CA GLY A 188 -10.59 12.84 11.10
C GLY A 188 -11.25 12.10 12.27
N SER A 189 -12.40 12.60 12.72
CA SER A 189 -13.22 11.91 13.73
C SER A 189 -13.60 10.50 13.28
N GLY A 190 -13.54 9.55 14.21
CA GLY A 190 -13.55 8.10 13.98
C GLY A 190 -12.16 7.47 13.85
N CYS A 191 -11.10 8.28 13.90
CA CYS A 191 -9.70 7.86 13.66
C CYS A 191 -8.67 8.66 14.50
N LEU A 192 -9.08 9.45 15.49
CA LEU A 192 -8.23 10.38 16.26
C LEU A 192 -7.29 9.66 17.22
N SER A 193 -7.68 8.50 17.75
CA SER A 193 -6.86 7.72 18.67
C SER A 193 -7.14 6.22 18.56
N ARG A 194 -6.35 5.42 19.28
CA ARG A 194 -6.61 3.98 19.44
C ARG A 194 -7.98 3.75 20.07
N GLU A 195 -8.29 4.51 21.11
CA GLU A 195 -9.50 4.40 21.92
C GLU A 195 -10.74 4.71 21.06
N GLU A 196 -10.72 5.80 20.29
CA GLU A 196 -11.85 6.15 19.41
C GLU A 196 -12.12 5.04 18.38
N ILE A 197 -11.07 4.45 17.79
CA ILE A 197 -11.26 3.34 16.84
C ILE A 197 -11.88 2.13 17.53
N LEU A 198 -11.46 1.81 18.75
CA LEU A 198 -12.04 0.71 19.52
C LEU A 198 -13.49 1.00 19.98
N GLU A 199 -13.83 2.26 20.27
CA GLU A 199 -15.18 2.69 20.61
C GLU A 199 -16.13 2.64 19.41
N THR A 200 -15.65 3.00 18.20
CA THR A 200 -16.46 2.90 16.96
C THR A 200 -16.81 1.46 16.58
N GLY A 201 -16.06 0.47 17.08
CA GLY A 201 -16.31 -0.94 16.82
C GLY A 201 -15.93 -1.40 15.41
N LYS A 202 -16.45 -2.58 15.03
CA LYS A 202 -16.31 -3.11 13.66
C LYS A 202 -17.20 -2.33 12.70
N CYS A 203 -16.80 -2.25 11.43
CA CYS A 203 -17.70 -1.75 10.40
C CYS A 203 -18.95 -2.63 10.33
N LEU A 204 -20.13 -2.00 10.36
CA LEU A 204 -21.44 -2.64 10.17
C LEU A 204 -21.75 -2.83 8.69
#